data_AF-A0A5K3G2K2-F1
#
_entry.id   AF-A0A5K3G2K2-F1
#
_cell.length_a   1.000
_cell.length_b   1.000
_cell.length_c   1.000
_cell.angle_alpha   90.00
_cell.angle_beta   90.00
_cell.angle_gamma   90.00
#
_symmetry.space_group_name_H-M   'P 1'
#
loop_
_entity.id
_entity.type
_entity.pdbx_description
1 polymer ?
#
loop_
_entity_poly.entity_id
_entity_poly.type
_entity_poly.pdbx_seq_one_letter_code
_entity_poly.pdbx_strand_id
1 'polypeptide(L)'
;MCLEISRTPNFAPGSVHIVATWDFIDFIFTDEKVQDFLKFLPEVGTPDEALFATVNHNTVFNAPGNFPYGDEEYRNGGSYVNRWKRFFPEECSGVWRHAVCIFNLHGMKPLFTPDSPYLFVNKFVMHINADVMSVTEQWFYDWQDWYYRHADQNITNLDYYRSLPQVQYQSARRNQSP
;
A
#
# COMPACT_ATOMS: atom_id res chain seq x y z
N MET A 1 9.12 -33.12 -23.66
CA MET A 1 9.59 -33.33 -22.27
C MET A 1 8.81 -32.36 -21.41
N CYS A 2 7.63 -32.77 -20.95
CA CYS A 2 6.84 -32.01 -19.99
C CYS A 2 7.47 -32.25 -18.62
N LEU A 3 8.21 -31.28 -18.11
CA LEU A 3 8.57 -31.23 -16.70
C LEU A 3 7.38 -30.63 -15.96
N GLU A 4 7.00 -31.29 -14.88
CA GLU A 4 5.88 -31.00 -13.99
C GLU A 4 5.88 -29.54 -13.53
N ILE A 5 4.99 -28.74 -14.10
CA ILE A 5 4.56 -27.45 -13.53
C ILE A 5 3.55 -27.79 -12.43
N SER A 6 4.01 -28.36 -11.33
CA SER A 6 3.21 -28.50 -10.11
C SER A 6 3.92 -27.73 -9.01
N ARG A 7 3.31 -26.62 -8.57
CA ARG A 7 3.79 -25.60 -7.60
C ARG A 7 4.56 -24.41 -8.18
N THR A 8 4.00 -23.74 -9.19
CA THR A 8 4.28 -22.30 -9.35
C THR A 8 3.71 -21.56 -8.13
N PRO A 9 4.49 -20.71 -7.43
CA PRO A 9 3.93 -19.81 -6.43
C PRO A 9 2.86 -18.96 -7.12
N ASN A 10 1.65 -18.91 -6.54
CA ASN A 10 0.56 -18.09 -7.06
C ASN A 10 1.07 -16.65 -7.22
N PHE A 11 1.07 -16.16 -8.46
CA PHE A 11 1.57 -14.84 -8.82
C PHE A 11 0.51 -13.78 -8.51
N ALA A 12 0.84 -12.86 -7.61
CA ALA A 12 -0.07 -11.79 -7.18
C ALA A 12 0.43 -10.45 -7.73
N PRO A 13 -0.26 -9.82 -8.71
CA PRO A 13 0.02 -8.44 -9.07
C PRO A 13 -0.46 -7.51 -7.97
N GLY A 14 0.43 -6.66 -7.43
CA GLY A 14 0.10 -5.69 -6.39
C GLY A 14 0.68 -4.31 -6.63
N SER A 15 0.72 -3.49 -5.58
CA SER A 15 1.25 -2.13 -5.61
C SER A 15 2.75 -2.12 -5.33
N VAL A 16 3.50 -1.34 -6.11
CA VAL A 16 4.92 -1.02 -5.85
C VAL A 16 5.13 -0.22 -4.55
N HIS A 17 4.09 0.49 -4.09
CA HIS A 17 4.14 1.22 -2.83
C HIS A 17 3.57 0.31 -1.75
N ILE A 18 4.37 0.05 -0.71
CA ILE A 18 4.02 -0.80 0.42
C ILE A 18 4.28 -0.08 1.74
N VAL A 19 3.66 -0.58 2.80
CA VAL A 19 4.01 -0.26 4.18
C VAL A 19 4.36 -1.58 4.84
N ALA A 20 5.59 -1.70 5.33
CA ALA A 20 6.12 -2.93 5.88
C ALA A 20 6.72 -2.71 7.26
N THR A 21 6.69 -3.76 8.09
CA THR A 21 7.42 -3.80 9.36
C THR A 21 8.88 -4.16 9.09
N TRP A 22 9.74 -3.86 10.08
CA TRP A 22 11.15 -4.25 10.00
C TRP A 22 11.31 -5.77 9.86
N ASP A 23 10.54 -6.57 10.60
CA ASP A 23 10.59 -8.04 10.53
C ASP A 23 10.32 -8.57 9.11
N PHE A 24 9.42 -7.94 8.36
CA PHE A 24 9.14 -8.32 6.98
C PHE A 24 10.32 -7.99 6.05
N ILE A 25 10.97 -6.85 6.26
CA ILE A 25 12.16 -6.46 5.49
C ILE A 25 13.32 -7.40 5.80
N ASP A 26 13.58 -7.70 7.08
CA ASP A 26 14.61 -8.66 7.49
C ASP A 26 14.34 -10.03 6.85
N PHE A 27 13.10 -10.51 6.92
CA PHE A 27 12.70 -11.77 6.29
C PHE A 27 13.01 -11.84 4.79
N ILE A 28 12.79 -10.75 4.03
CA ILE A 28 13.12 -10.70 2.60
C ILE A 28 14.62 -10.96 2.37
N PHE A 29 15.49 -10.43 3.22
CA PHE A 29 16.94 -10.58 3.08
C PHE A 29 17.46 -11.90 3.68
N THR A 30 16.78 -12.49 4.67
CA THR A 30 17.26 -13.67 5.38
C THR A 30 16.73 -15.00 4.85
N ASP A 31 15.52 -15.04 4.29
CA ASP A 31 14.87 -16.31 3.91
C ASP A 31 15.36 -16.83 2.55
N GLU A 32 15.86 -18.06 2.52
CA GLU A 32 16.42 -18.68 1.32
C GLU A 32 15.41 -18.82 0.18
N LYS A 33 14.13 -19.08 0.49
CA LYS A 33 13.09 -19.23 -0.54
C LYS A 33 12.80 -17.89 -1.20
N VAL A 34 12.80 -16.81 -0.42
CA VAL A 34 12.65 -15.45 -0.97
C VAL A 34 13.83 -15.11 -1.86
N GLN A 35 15.07 -15.46 -1.46
CA GLN A 35 16.26 -15.24 -2.29
C GLN A 35 16.20 -16.01 -3.61
N ASP A 36 15.69 -17.24 -3.61
CA ASP A 36 15.47 -17.99 -4.85
C ASP A 36 14.37 -17.37 -5.72
N PHE A 37 13.31 -16.85 -5.10
CA PHE A 37 12.29 -16.09 -5.82
C PHE A 37 12.85 -14.79 -6.43
N LEU A 38 13.73 -14.07 -5.72
CA LEU A 38 14.40 -12.87 -6.25
C LEU A 38 15.24 -13.16 -7.49
N LYS A 39 15.85 -14.35 -7.60
CA LYS A 39 16.58 -14.78 -8.82
C LYS A 39 15.64 -15.07 -9.98
N PHE A 40 14.41 -15.49 -9.70
CA PHE A 40 13.36 -15.75 -10.69
C PHE A 40 12.61 -14.48 -11.12
N LEU A 41 12.56 -13.45 -10.27
CA LEU A 41 11.84 -12.20 -10.56
C LEU A 41 12.16 -11.54 -11.92
N PRO A 42 13.40 -11.53 -12.44
CA PRO A 42 13.67 -10.92 -13.75
C PRO A 42 12.93 -11.59 -14.91
N GLU A 43 12.46 -12.83 -14.75
CA GLU A 43 11.63 -13.52 -15.74
C GLU A 43 10.16 -13.04 -15.71
N VAL A 44 9.78 -12.30 -14.67
CA VAL A 44 8.48 -11.66 -14.54
C VAL A 44 8.50 -10.31 -15.25
N GLY A 45 7.48 -10.03 -16.07
CA GLY A 45 7.39 -8.76 -16.82
C GLY A 45 7.31 -7.48 -15.97
N THR A 46 6.85 -7.57 -14.72
CA THR A 46 6.74 -6.45 -13.75
C THR A 46 7.21 -6.88 -12.35
N PRO A 47 8.53 -7.01 -12.13
CA PRO A 47 9.06 -7.59 -10.88
C PRO A 47 8.77 -6.73 -9.65
N ASP A 48 8.65 -5.41 -9.83
CA ASP A 48 8.36 -4.43 -8.78
C ASP A 48 6.93 -4.50 -8.25
N GLU A 49 5.96 -4.82 -9.12
CA GLU A 49 4.56 -5.05 -8.73
C GLU A 49 4.32 -6.46 -8.16
N ALA A 50 5.21 -7.40 -8.47
CA ALA A 50 5.05 -8.80 -8.11
C ALA A 50 5.68 -9.18 -6.77
N LEU A 51 6.87 -8.64 -6.47
CA LEU A 51 7.70 -9.11 -5.36
C LEU A 51 6.95 -9.08 -4.03
N PHE A 52 6.56 -7.89 -3.59
CA PHE A 52 6.01 -7.71 -2.26
C PHE A 52 4.64 -8.35 -2.10
N ALA A 53 3.80 -8.27 -3.13
CA ALA A 53 2.48 -8.89 -3.14
C ALA A 53 2.60 -10.42 -3.06
N THR A 54 3.47 -11.03 -3.87
CA THR A 54 3.66 -12.47 -3.87
C THR A 54 4.23 -12.97 -2.53
N VAL A 55 5.23 -12.29 -1.96
CA VAL A 55 5.80 -12.68 -0.66
C VAL A 55 4.79 -12.52 0.48
N ASN A 56 3.97 -11.46 0.45
CA ASN A 56 2.98 -11.18 1.49
C ASN A 56 1.74 -12.07 1.43
N HIS A 57 1.27 -12.46 0.24
CA HIS A 57 0.03 -13.23 0.06
C HIS A 57 0.26 -14.74 -0.07
N ASN A 58 1.50 -15.18 -0.32
CA ASN A 58 1.77 -16.60 -0.48
C ASN A 58 2.08 -17.29 0.87
N THR A 59 1.29 -18.31 1.20
CA THR A 59 1.45 -19.12 2.42
C THR A 59 2.76 -19.92 2.46
N VAL A 60 3.41 -20.15 1.32
CA VAL A 60 4.68 -20.91 1.23
C VAL A 60 5.85 -20.13 1.85
N PHE A 61 5.87 -18.81 1.68
CA PHE A 61 6.86 -17.94 2.32
C PHE A 61 6.51 -17.71 3.79
N ASN A 62 5.23 -17.59 4.12
CA ASN A 62 4.76 -17.35 5.49
C ASN A 62 5.46 -16.13 6.14
N ALA A 63 5.59 -15.05 5.38
CA ALA A 63 6.30 -13.86 5.80
C ALA A 63 5.72 -13.23 7.09
N PRO A 64 6.53 -12.49 7.88
CA PRO A 64 6.02 -11.71 9.00
C PRO A 64 4.97 -10.71 8.54
N GLY A 65 3.75 -10.78 9.11
CA GLY A 65 2.64 -9.94 8.68
C GLY A 65 1.88 -10.43 7.44
N ASN A 66 2.08 -11.68 7.00
CA ASN A 66 1.43 -12.21 5.79
C ASN A 66 -0.10 -12.05 5.81
N PHE A 67 -0.71 -11.95 4.64
CA PHE A 67 -2.16 -11.96 4.56
C PHE A 67 -2.58 -12.82 3.37
N PRO A 68 -2.82 -14.13 3.56
CA PRO A 68 -2.98 -15.06 2.45
C PRO A 68 -4.27 -14.87 1.65
N TYR A 69 -5.22 -14.12 2.20
CA TYR A 69 -6.49 -13.77 1.54
C TYR A 69 -6.44 -12.41 0.84
N GLY A 70 -5.29 -11.72 0.87
CA GLY A 70 -5.17 -10.37 0.36
C GLY A 70 -5.42 -10.23 -1.13
N ASP A 71 -5.17 -11.27 -1.92
CA ASP A 71 -5.49 -11.25 -3.35
C ASP A 71 -6.99 -11.18 -3.61
N GLU A 72 -7.81 -11.92 -2.84
CA GLU A 72 -9.27 -11.90 -3.00
C GLU A 72 -9.84 -10.56 -2.53
N GLU A 73 -9.38 -10.06 -1.39
CA GLU A 73 -9.77 -8.76 -0.87
C GLU A 73 -9.37 -7.61 -1.79
N TYR A 74 -8.16 -7.66 -2.34
CA TYR A 74 -7.67 -6.70 -3.32
C TYR A 74 -8.48 -6.71 -4.61
N ARG A 75 -8.81 -7.91 -5.12
CA ARG A 75 -9.68 -8.08 -6.30
C ARG A 75 -11.12 -7.63 -6.05
N ASN A 76 -11.58 -7.71 -4.81
CA ASN A 76 -12.90 -7.22 -4.39
C ASN A 76 -12.94 -5.71 -4.10
N GLY A 77 -11.87 -4.97 -4.41
CA GLY A 77 -11.81 -3.51 -4.25
C GLY A 77 -11.29 -3.04 -2.89
N GLY A 78 -10.62 -3.92 -2.14
CA GLY A 78 -9.88 -3.55 -0.94
C GLY A 78 -8.90 -2.41 -1.24
N SER A 79 -9.11 -1.27 -0.58
CA SER A 79 -8.37 -0.04 -0.87
C SER A 79 -6.99 -0.05 -0.21
N TYR A 80 -5.98 0.35 -0.98
CA TYR A 80 -4.65 0.68 -0.47
C TYR A 80 -4.73 1.88 0.49
N VAL A 81 -4.76 1.61 1.78
CA VAL A 81 -4.76 2.64 2.83
C VAL A 81 -3.45 3.44 2.81
N ASN A 82 -2.37 2.85 2.31
CA ASN A 82 -1.11 3.57 2.18
C ASN A 82 -1.14 4.65 1.09
N ARG A 83 -2.05 4.59 0.11
CA ARG A 83 -1.97 5.50 -1.04
C ARG A 83 -3.29 5.81 -1.72
N TRP A 84 -3.57 7.10 -1.86
CA TRP A 84 -4.59 7.62 -2.78
C TRP A 84 -4.04 7.74 -4.20
N LYS A 85 -4.66 6.98 -5.13
CA LYS A 85 -4.37 7.04 -6.57
C LYS A 85 -5.66 6.74 -7.33
N ARG A 86 -5.84 7.39 -8.48
CA ARG A 86 -6.91 7.07 -9.44
C ARG A 86 -6.29 6.63 -10.75
N PHE A 87 -6.79 5.51 -11.28
CA PHE A 87 -6.39 4.97 -12.57
C PHE A 87 -7.46 5.24 -13.62
N PHE A 88 -7.06 5.35 -14.88
CA PHE A 88 -8.03 5.43 -15.97
C PHE A 88 -8.84 4.12 -16.04
N PRO A 89 -10.17 4.14 -16.22
CA PRO A 89 -11.02 5.26 -16.68
C PRO A 89 -11.79 6.02 -15.58
N GLU A 90 -11.36 5.97 -14.32
CA GLU A 90 -12.04 6.68 -13.22
C GLU A 90 -12.05 8.20 -13.45
N GLU A 91 -12.93 8.95 -12.75
CA GLU A 91 -12.94 10.41 -12.87
C GLU A 91 -11.64 11.04 -12.32
N CYS A 92 -11.01 11.90 -13.12
CA CYS A 92 -9.84 12.67 -12.72
C CYS A 92 -10.11 14.16 -12.87
N SER A 93 -10.05 14.86 -11.73
CA SER A 93 -10.21 16.32 -11.66
C SER A 93 -9.08 17.11 -12.35
N GLY A 94 -7.91 16.51 -12.57
CA GLY A 94 -6.73 17.18 -13.14
C GLY A 94 -6.27 16.56 -14.46
N VAL A 95 -4.99 16.17 -14.55
CA VAL A 95 -4.37 15.75 -15.81
C VAL A 95 -3.92 14.29 -15.75
N TRP A 96 -4.18 13.54 -16.82
CA TRP A 96 -3.69 12.18 -16.97
C TRP A 96 -2.24 12.13 -17.46
N ARG A 97 -1.41 11.33 -16.80
CA ARG A 97 -0.06 10.99 -17.27
C ARG A 97 0.26 9.52 -16.96
N HIS A 98 0.47 8.74 -18.02
CA HIS A 98 0.67 7.28 -17.95
C HIS A 98 -0.49 6.56 -17.25
N ALA A 99 -1.74 6.90 -17.61
CA ALA A 99 -2.96 6.37 -16.99
C ALA A 99 -3.11 6.63 -15.47
N VAL A 100 -2.33 7.54 -14.90
CA VAL A 100 -2.41 8.00 -13.51
C VAL A 100 -2.90 9.44 -13.46
N CYS A 101 -3.88 9.71 -12.60
CA CYS A 101 -4.39 11.06 -12.38
C CYS A 101 -3.38 11.91 -11.58
N ILE A 102 -3.10 13.12 -12.09
CA ILE A 102 -2.45 14.20 -11.35
C ILE A 102 -3.57 15.11 -10.86
N PHE A 103 -3.79 15.14 -9.55
CA PHE A 103 -4.92 15.86 -8.96
C PHE A 103 -4.70 17.37 -8.97
N ASN A 104 -5.80 18.10 -9.16
CA ASN A 104 -5.88 19.51 -8.81
C ASN A 104 -6.43 19.67 -7.37
N LEU A 105 -6.54 20.91 -6.88
CA LEU A 105 -7.09 21.19 -5.54
C LEU A 105 -8.50 20.62 -5.33
N HIS A 106 -9.34 20.61 -6.37
CA HIS A 106 -10.70 20.08 -6.27
C HIS A 106 -10.70 18.56 -6.02
N GLY A 107 -9.91 17.80 -6.76
CA GLY A 107 -9.80 16.35 -6.56
C GLY A 107 -9.08 15.95 -5.27
N MET A 108 -8.31 16.86 -4.68
CA MET A 108 -7.67 16.65 -3.38
C MET A 108 -8.57 16.98 -2.19
N LYS A 109 -9.72 17.64 -2.40
CA LYS A 109 -10.65 18.00 -1.33
C LYS A 109 -10.98 16.84 -0.36
N PRO A 110 -11.22 15.58 -0.82
CA PRO A 110 -11.49 14.47 0.10
C PRO A 110 -10.31 14.07 1.00
N LEU A 111 -9.10 14.50 0.65
CA LEU A 111 -7.88 14.20 1.39
C LEU A 111 -7.53 15.29 2.41
N PHE A 112 -8.08 16.50 2.25
CA PHE A 112 -7.91 17.60 3.22
C PHE A 112 -8.83 17.43 4.43
N THR A 113 -8.79 16.25 5.04
CA THR A 113 -9.44 15.96 6.32
C THR A 113 -8.42 15.31 7.28
N PRO A 114 -8.49 15.57 8.59
CA PRO A 114 -7.50 15.08 9.55
C PRO A 114 -7.56 13.56 9.77
N ASP A 115 -8.72 12.98 9.46
CA ASP A 115 -9.09 11.58 9.63
C ASP A 115 -9.03 10.81 8.30
N SER A 116 -8.42 11.38 7.25
CA SER A 116 -8.28 10.70 5.98
C SER A 116 -7.55 9.37 6.18
N PRO A 117 -8.09 8.24 5.67
CA PRO A 117 -7.45 6.95 5.86
C PRO A 117 -6.13 6.83 5.07
N TYR A 118 -5.95 7.66 4.04
CA TYR A 118 -4.83 7.56 3.11
C TYR A 118 -3.58 8.27 3.63
N LEU A 119 -2.46 7.54 3.69
CA LEU A 119 -1.19 8.10 4.19
C LEU A 119 -0.44 8.94 3.14
N PHE A 120 -0.47 8.52 1.88
CA PHE A 120 0.25 9.19 0.79
C PHE A 120 -0.66 9.42 -0.41
N VAL A 121 -0.29 10.39 -1.25
CA VAL A 121 -1.01 10.71 -2.49
C VAL A 121 -0.06 10.57 -3.66
N ASN A 122 -0.55 9.97 -4.75
CA ASN A 122 0.19 9.87 -5.99
C ASN A 122 -0.64 10.43 -7.15
N LYS A 123 -0.15 11.38 -7.95
CA LYS A 123 1.22 11.93 -8.01
C LYS A 123 1.25 13.45 -8.04
N PHE A 124 2.32 14.03 -7.49
CA PHE A 124 2.68 15.44 -7.67
C PHE A 124 3.79 15.56 -8.70
N VAL A 125 3.68 16.58 -9.55
CA VAL A 125 4.65 16.89 -10.60
C VAL A 125 4.80 18.41 -10.64
N MET A 126 5.99 18.90 -10.27
CA MET A 126 6.26 20.34 -10.10
C MET A 126 5.80 21.23 -11.26
N HIS A 127 6.03 20.80 -12.50
CA HIS A 127 5.65 21.60 -13.68
C HIS A 127 4.16 21.51 -14.05
N ILE A 128 3.37 20.71 -13.33
CA ILE A 128 1.93 20.49 -13.60
C ILE A 128 1.07 21.03 -12.45
N ASN A 129 1.45 20.75 -11.20
CA ASN A 129 0.63 21.06 -10.03
C ASN A 129 1.45 21.54 -8.82
N ALA A 130 2.47 22.38 -9.04
CA ALA A 130 3.25 22.99 -7.96
C ALA A 130 2.38 23.82 -7.00
N ASP A 131 1.38 24.53 -7.50
CA ASP A 131 0.41 25.28 -6.70
C ASP A 131 -0.36 24.37 -5.73
N VAL A 132 -0.82 23.21 -6.22
CA VAL A 132 -1.50 22.19 -5.40
C VAL A 132 -0.55 21.65 -4.32
N MET A 133 0.71 21.42 -4.68
CA MET A 133 1.73 20.95 -3.75
C MET A 133 1.98 21.96 -2.63
N SER A 134 2.13 23.25 -2.96
CA SER A 134 2.34 24.31 -1.96
C SER A 134 1.19 24.42 -0.96
N VAL A 135 -0.06 24.34 -1.44
CA VAL A 135 -1.24 24.35 -0.55
C VAL A 135 -1.28 23.09 0.33
N THR A 136 -0.92 21.94 -0.22
CA THR A 136 -0.89 20.68 0.53
C THR A 136 0.17 20.70 1.62
N GLU A 137 1.35 21.26 1.32
CA GLU A 137 2.44 21.44 2.26
C GLU A 137 2.04 22.38 3.40
N GLN A 138 1.44 23.54 3.08
CA GLN A 138 0.95 24.47 4.10
C GLN A 138 -0.10 23.81 5.00
N TRP A 139 -1.08 23.11 4.41
CA TRP A 139 -2.09 22.39 5.17
C TRP A 139 -1.48 21.35 6.12
N PHE A 140 -0.45 20.62 5.67
CA PHE A 140 0.22 19.63 6.51
C PHE A 140 0.94 20.29 7.70
N TYR A 141 1.66 21.40 7.48
CA TYR A 141 2.31 22.13 8.57
C TYR A 141 1.32 22.75 9.56
N ASP A 142 0.22 23.30 9.07
CA ASP A 142 -0.83 23.86 9.93
C ASP A 142 -1.44 22.78 10.84
N TRP A 143 -1.72 21.59 10.30
CA TRP A 143 -2.18 20.45 11.10
C TRP A 143 -1.12 19.94 12.06
N GLN A 144 0.14 19.92 11.63
CA GLN A 144 1.24 19.50 12.49
C GLN A 144 1.37 20.43 13.72
N ASP A 145 1.35 21.76 13.52
CA ASP A 145 1.35 22.74 14.61
C ASP A 145 0.11 22.58 15.50
N TRP A 146 -1.06 22.34 14.90
CA TRP A 146 -2.29 22.08 15.65
C TRP A 146 -2.16 20.84 16.55
N TYR A 147 -1.65 19.72 16.03
CA TYR A 147 -1.44 18.48 16.80
C TYR A 147 -0.43 18.68 17.94
N TYR A 148 0.64 19.45 17.72
CA TYR A 148 1.59 19.77 18.78
C TYR A 148 0.96 20.56 19.93
N ARG A 149 0.00 21.44 19.64
CA ARG A 149 -0.69 22.26 20.65
C ARG A 149 -1.85 21.53 21.35
N HIS A 150 -2.37 20.46 20.74
CA HIS A 150 -3.54 19.71 21.22
C HIS A 150 -3.20 18.22 21.36
N ALA A 151 -2.04 17.91 21.95
CA ALA A 151 -1.53 16.53 22.07
C ALA A 151 -2.45 15.61 22.91
N ASP A 152 -3.35 16.18 23.71
CA ASP A 152 -4.38 15.49 24.47
C ASP A 152 -5.62 15.09 23.63
N GLN A 153 -5.75 15.65 22.42
CA GLN A 153 -6.86 15.37 21.52
C GLN A 153 -6.43 14.37 20.43
N ASN A 154 -7.13 13.24 20.33
CA ASN A 154 -6.91 12.27 19.27
C ASN A 154 -8.02 12.36 18.23
N ILE A 155 -7.70 12.90 17.05
CA ILE A 155 -8.62 12.99 15.91
C ILE A 155 -8.46 11.78 14.97
N THR A 156 -7.35 11.05 15.07
CA THR A 156 -7.09 9.90 14.21
C THR A 156 -8.04 8.76 14.55
N ASN A 157 -8.85 8.35 13.57
CA ASN A 157 -9.72 7.19 13.70
C ASN A 157 -8.90 5.88 13.66
N LEU A 158 -8.32 5.51 14.80
CA LEU A 158 -7.57 4.27 14.94
C LEU A 158 -8.45 3.02 14.79
N ASP A 159 -9.76 3.15 15.03
CA ASP A 159 -10.70 2.03 14.90
C ASP A 159 -10.90 1.63 13.44
N TYR A 160 -10.85 2.59 12.51
CA TYR A 160 -10.79 2.30 11.08
C TYR A 160 -9.61 1.36 10.75
N TYR A 161 -8.39 1.71 11.18
CA TYR A 161 -7.21 0.90 10.92
C TYR A 161 -7.26 -0.47 11.61
N ARG A 162 -7.81 -0.54 12.82
CA ARG A 162 -8.01 -1.81 13.55
C ARG A 162 -9.04 -2.72 12.89
N SER A 163 -10.01 -2.13 12.18
CA SER A 163 -11.05 -2.87 11.46
C SER A 163 -10.58 -3.49 10.15
N LEU A 164 -9.39 -3.10 9.66
CA LEU A 164 -8.85 -3.62 8.41
C LEU A 164 -8.63 -5.13 8.49
N PRO A 165 -9.07 -5.93 7.50
CA PRO A 165 -9.03 -7.38 7.58
C PRO A 165 -7.63 -7.96 7.77
N GLN A 166 -6.60 -7.38 7.16
CA GLN A 166 -5.20 -7.78 7.37
C GLN A 166 -4.75 -7.56 8.82
N VAL A 167 -5.24 -6.52 9.49
CA VAL A 167 -4.93 -6.23 10.90
C VAL A 167 -5.65 -7.19 11.82
N GLN A 168 -6.93 -7.47 11.55
CA GLN A 168 -7.72 -8.44 12.31
C GLN A 168 -7.16 -9.85 12.18
N TYR A 169 -6.79 -10.26 10.96
CA TYR A 169 -6.16 -11.54 10.68
C TYR A 169 -4.85 -11.71 11.47
N GLN A 170 -3.98 -10.72 11.43
CA GLN A 170 -2.71 -10.75 12.17
C GLN A 170 -2.91 -10.74 13.69
N SER A 171 -3.90 -9.99 14.19
CA SER A 171 -4.24 -9.97 15.61
C SER A 171 -4.74 -11.33 16.10
N ALA A 172 -5.62 -11.98 15.33
CA ALA A 172 -6.11 -13.33 15.64
C ALA A 172 -4.97 -14.36 15.62
N ARG A 173 -4.07 -14.28 14.63
CA ARG A 173 -2.91 -15.17 14.49
C ARG A 173 -1.94 -15.06 15.67
N ARG A 174 -1.69 -13.83 16.16
CA ARG A 174 -0.86 -13.59 17.36
C ARG A 174 -1.50 -14.18 18.61
N ASN A 175 -2.81 -14.04 18.78
CA ASN A 175 -3.53 -14.57 19.94
C ASN A 175 -3.63 -16.12 19.96
N GLN A 176 -3.31 -16.79 18.86
CA GLN A 176 -3.29 -18.26 18.74
C GLN A 176 -1.88 -18.84 18.85
N SER A 177 -0.85 -17.99 18.92
CA SER A 177 0.53 -18.43 19.12
C SER A 177 0.72 -18.68 20.63
N PRO A 178 1.15 -19.88 21.06
CA PRO A 178 1.27 -20.26 22.47
C PRO A 178 2.30 -19.41 23.24
#